data_AF-A0A952PCT5-F1
#
_entry.id   AF-A0A952PCT5-F1
#
_cell.length_a   1.000
_cell.length_b   1.000
_cell.length_c   1.000
_cell.angle_alpha   90.00
_cell.angle_beta   90.00
_cell.angle_gamma   90.00
#
_symmetry.space_group_name_H-M   'P 1'
#
loop_
_entity.id
_entity.type
_entity.pdbx_description
1 polymer ?
#
loop_
_entity_poly.entity_id
_entity_poly.type
_entity_poly.pdbx_seq_one_letter_code
_entity_poly.pdbx_strand_id
1 'polypeptide(L)'
;MSEFYSVNQRNTDIKPRITVGLDIGTSKICALVASVEPNNPNLRILGIGIAESEGLNRGVVVNIDRTTKAIKNVIAQAEQQSGIKISEVNIGIAGDHVESIQSRGIITISNPSTEISKQDVARLLEEARKINIPADREILHVIPQDFVVDGQDCIQDPVGMSGLRLEANVHIITGLKTAIQNISRCVDRAGLKIRNLVLEPLASSRAVLANDEMAVGVALVDIGGGTTDIAVITDSIIRYTSVFGIAGNQVTNDLQQGLGITLANAEKVKKENGHTYPDSIAHDELIMIPGLSGRRPHEISKKLLCQILQPRVAEIFELVKVELKASGFYNSLGAGGVVITGGSTLLRGIDHLAQEVLELPVKIGIPSGFTYEGLGPEIENPMFATAVGLALWKMEEAPVYTNEQKSETEVTKKEEVKARVEDRPRPVFGDEKEAKKSETKLEAKKNISNILKKITDKLKEL
;
A
#
# COMPACT_ATOMS: atom_id res chain seq x y z
N MET A 1 47.61 -10.13 -41.00
CA MET A 1 46.21 -10.12 -41.46
C MET A 1 45.68 -11.54 -41.34
N SER A 2 44.54 -11.66 -40.68
CA SER A 2 43.65 -12.83 -40.56
C SER A 2 44.23 -14.14 -40.04
N GLU A 3 43.98 -14.42 -38.76
CA GLU A 3 43.33 -15.66 -38.30
C GLU A 3 43.28 -15.61 -36.77
N PHE A 4 42.13 -15.33 -36.18
CA PHE A 4 41.71 -15.71 -34.81
C PHE A 4 40.40 -14.99 -34.49
N TYR A 5 39.26 -15.53 -34.94
CA TYR A 5 37.95 -15.27 -34.32
C TYR A 5 37.06 -16.49 -34.55
N SER A 6 37.11 -17.40 -33.60
CA SER A 6 36.10 -18.43 -33.37
C SER A 6 35.95 -18.56 -31.86
N VAL A 7 35.18 -17.65 -31.26
CA VAL A 7 34.72 -17.79 -29.87
C VAL A 7 33.23 -18.11 -29.92
N ASN A 8 32.92 -19.30 -29.41
CA ASN A 8 31.60 -19.86 -29.18
C ASN A 8 30.63 -18.85 -28.56
N GLN A 9 29.62 -18.42 -29.31
CA GLN A 9 28.37 -17.96 -28.74
C GLN A 9 27.59 -19.18 -28.26
N ARG A 10 27.73 -19.53 -26.97
CA ARG A 10 26.74 -20.38 -26.31
C ARG A 10 25.49 -19.53 -26.13
N ASN A 11 24.53 -19.72 -27.02
CA ASN A 11 23.18 -19.24 -26.86
C ASN A 11 22.59 -19.96 -25.64
N THR A 12 22.64 -19.30 -24.48
CA THR A 12 21.83 -19.72 -23.34
C THR A 12 20.48 -19.04 -23.54
N ASP A 13 19.48 -19.81 -23.94
CA ASP A 13 18.08 -19.36 -24.02
C ASP A 13 17.57 -19.08 -22.60
N ILE A 14 17.99 -17.96 -22.01
CA ILE A 14 17.45 -17.52 -20.72
C ILE A 14 16.07 -16.95 -21.02
N LYS A 15 15.03 -17.75 -20.76
CA LYS A 15 13.65 -17.32 -20.99
C LYS A 15 13.33 -16.09 -20.12
N PRO A 16 12.69 -15.05 -20.68
CA PRO A 16 12.27 -13.89 -19.92
C PRO A 16 11.34 -14.33 -18.78
N ARG A 17 11.55 -13.77 -17.59
CA ARG A 17 10.74 -14.10 -16.41
C ARG A 17 9.44 -13.31 -16.51
N ILE A 18 8.32 -14.02 -16.63
CA ILE A 18 6.99 -13.41 -16.64
C ILE A 18 6.52 -13.22 -15.19
N THR A 19 6.00 -12.03 -14.90
CA THR A 19 5.27 -11.75 -13.67
C THR A 19 3.94 -11.10 -13.97
N VAL A 20 3.02 -11.28 -13.04
CA VAL A 20 1.68 -10.72 -13.14
C VAL A 20 1.33 -10.05 -11.84
N GLY A 21 1.10 -8.74 -11.89
CA GLY A 21 0.49 -7.98 -10.80
C GLY A 21 -1.02 -7.96 -10.97
N LEU A 22 -1.77 -8.27 -9.92
CA LEU A 22 -3.24 -8.19 -9.88
C LEU A 22 -3.66 -7.32 -8.69
N ASP A 23 -4.04 -6.09 -9.02
CA ASP A 23 -4.61 -5.13 -8.08
C ASP A 23 -6.13 -5.29 -8.04
N ILE A 24 -6.67 -5.66 -6.88
CA ILE A 24 -8.10 -5.90 -6.67
C ILE A 24 -8.69 -4.71 -5.91
N GLY A 25 -8.81 -3.57 -6.59
CA GLY A 25 -9.28 -2.33 -6.00
C GLY A 25 -10.79 -2.25 -5.79
N THR A 26 -11.20 -1.26 -4.98
CA THR A 26 -12.62 -0.99 -4.66
C THR A 26 -13.41 -0.49 -5.88
N SER A 27 -12.82 0.33 -6.75
CA SER A 27 -13.50 0.86 -7.95
C SER A 27 -13.08 0.15 -9.24
N LYS A 28 -11.86 -0.38 -9.29
CA LYS A 28 -11.23 -0.97 -10.48
C LYS A 28 -10.41 -2.17 -10.08
N ILE A 29 -10.43 -3.22 -10.88
CA ILE A 29 -9.47 -4.33 -10.83
C ILE A 29 -8.54 -4.21 -12.04
N CYS A 30 -7.23 -4.36 -11.81
CA CYS A 30 -6.20 -4.21 -12.83
C CYS A 30 -5.25 -5.39 -12.80
N ALA A 31 -5.02 -6.04 -13.94
CA ALA A 31 -3.93 -6.99 -14.11
C ALA A 31 -2.89 -6.43 -15.07
N LEU A 32 -1.63 -6.65 -14.74
CA LEU A 32 -0.50 -6.23 -15.55
C LEU A 32 0.44 -7.41 -15.71
N VAL A 33 0.68 -7.80 -16.97
CA VAL A 33 1.64 -8.84 -17.35
C VAL A 33 2.91 -8.16 -17.80
N ALA A 34 4.01 -8.48 -17.13
CA ALA A 34 5.32 -7.95 -17.48
C ALA A 34 6.33 -9.07 -17.69
N SER A 35 7.28 -8.82 -18.58
CA SER A 35 8.51 -9.60 -18.70
C SER A 35 9.68 -8.78 -18.20
N VAL A 36 10.57 -9.41 -17.45
CA VAL A 36 11.89 -8.86 -17.14
C VAL A 36 12.96 -9.71 -17.80
N GLU A 37 13.85 -9.01 -18.49
CA GLU A 37 15.05 -9.58 -19.08
C GLU A 37 16.07 -9.86 -17.95
N PRO A 38 16.65 -11.07 -17.88
CA PRO A 38 17.58 -11.47 -16.81
C PRO A 38 18.78 -10.54 -16.62
N ASN A 39 19.21 -9.87 -17.70
CA ASN A 39 20.40 -9.01 -17.74
C ASN A 39 20.04 -7.53 -17.91
N ASN A 40 18.75 -7.19 -17.88
CA ASN A 40 18.30 -5.81 -18.06
C ASN A 40 17.11 -5.55 -17.12
N PRO A 41 17.24 -4.63 -16.14
CA PRO A 41 16.15 -4.30 -15.20
C PRO A 41 14.94 -3.65 -15.89
N ASN A 42 15.02 -3.43 -17.20
CA ASN A 42 13.95 -2.95 -18.04
C ASN A 42 12.71 -3.87 -17.99
N LEU A 43 11.68 -3.38 -17.29
CA LEU A 43 10.34 -3.96 -17.29
C LEU A 43 9.68 -3.72 -18.65
N ARG A 44 9.33 -4.80 -19.35
CA ARG A 44 8.52 -4.71 -20.57
C ARG A 44 7.09 -5.14 -20.28
N ILE A 45 6.14 -4.27 -20.59
CA ILE A 45 4.72 -4.53 -20.39
C ILE A 45 4.16 -5.26 -21.60
N LEU A 46 3.63 -6.46 -21.36
CA LEU A 46 3.12 -7.36 -22.40
C LEU A 46 1.60 -7.31 -22.53
N GLY A 47 0.89 -7.11 -21.43
CA GLY A 47 -0.57 -7.08 -21.45
C GLY A 47 -1.16 -6.42 -20.21
N ILE A 48 -2.31 -5.78 -20.41
CA ILE A 48 -3.05 -5.04 -19.40
C ILE A 48 -4.49 -5.52 -19.45
N GLY A 49 -5.09 -5.73 -18.29
CA GLY A 49 -6.51 -6.01 -18.15
C GLY A 49 -7.15 -5.07 -17.15
N ILE A 50 -8.30 -4.50 -17.49
CA ILE A 50 -9.01 -3.55 -16.62
C ILE A 50 -10.50 -3.87 -16.60
N ALA A 51 -11.09 -3.89 -15.40
CA ALA A 51 -12.53 -3.95 -15.24
C ALA A 51 -12.98 -3.11 -14.05
N GLU A 52 -14.22 -2.63 -14.11
CA GLU A 52 -14.89 -2.02 -12.96
C GLU A 52 -15.13 -3.06 -11.86
N SER A 53 -15.04 -2.61 -10.61
CA SER A 53 -15.23 -3.43 -9.43
C SER A 53 -16.54 -3.06 -8.73
N GLU A 54 -17.40 -4.04 -8.52
CA GLU A 54 -18.65 -3.89 -7.75
C GLU A 54 -18.70 -4.83 -6.53
N GLY A 55 -17.64 -5.60 -6.31
CA GLY A 55 -17.60 -6.64 -5.28
C GLY A 55 -16.83 -6.26 -4.03
N LEU A 56 -16.28 -5.04 -3.97
CA LEU A 56 -15.44 -4.55 -2.89
C LEU A 56 -15.99 -3.26 -2.28
N ASN A 57 -15.71 -3.09 -0.99
CA ASN A 57 -15.95 -1.86 -0.25
C ASN A 57 -14.80 -1.63 0.72
N ARG A 58 -14.08 -0.49 0.60
CA ARG A 58 -12.94 -0.13 1.45
C ARG A 58 -11.86 -1.23 1.55
N GLY A 59 -11.57 -1.89 0.42
CA GLY A 59 -10.59 -2.98 0.36
C GLY A 59 -11.09 -4.34 0.87
N VAL A 60 -12.34 -4.43 1.35
CA VAL A 60 -12.95 -5.70 1.80
C VAL A 60 -13.89 -6.23 0.74
N VAL A 61 -13.77 -7.52 0.41
CA VAL A 61 -14.69 -8.19 -0.52
C VAL A 61 -16.06 -8.40 0.13
N VAL A 62 -17.08 -7.74 -0.42
CA VAL A 62 -18.49 -7.86 -0.01
C VAL A 62 -19.29 -8.82 -0.90
N ASN A 63 -18.82 -9.08 -2.13
CA ASN A 63 -19.46 -10.03 -3.05
C ASN A 63 -18.42 -10.87 -3.82
N ILE A 64 -18.24 -12.12 -3.40
CA ILE A 64 -17.26 -13.06 -3.98
C ILE A 64 -17.51 -13.30 -5.47
N ASP A 65 -18.76 -13.47 -5.89
CA ASP A 65 -19.08 -13.88 -7.26
C ASP A 65 -18.86 -12.74 -8.26
N ARG A 66 -19.25 -11.50 -7.89
CA ARG A 66 -18.97 -10.30 -8.70
C ARG A 66 -17.46 -10.06 -8.81
N THR A 67 -16.73 -10.14 -7.70
CA THR A 67 -15.26 -10.01 -7.71
C THR A 67 -14.60 -11.08 -8.57
N THR A 68 -15.00 -12.35 -8.40
CA THR A 68 -14.46 -13.47 -9.20
C THR A 68 -14.69 -13.26 -10.70
N LYS A 69 -15.89 -12.81 -11.09
CA LYS A 69 -16.22 -12.51 -12.49
C LYS A 69 -15.35 -11.38 -13.03
N ALA A 70 -15.17 -10.30 -12.27
CA ALA A 70 -14.34 -9.18 -12.68
C ALA A 70 -12.85 -9.58 -12.81
N ILE A 71 -12.32 -10.39 -11.89
CA ILE A 71 -10.96 -10.96 -12.00
C ILE A 71 -10.83 -11.79 -13.29
N LYS A 72 -11.78 -12.69 -13.58
CA LYS A 72 -11.75 -13.50 -14.82
C LYS A 72 -11.73 -12.63 -16.08
N ASN A 73 -12.54 -11.57 -16.10
CA ASN A 73 -12.58 -10.64 -17.24
C ASN A 73 -11.24 -9.91 -17.42
N VAL A 74 -10.67 -9.41 -16.33
CA VAL A 74 -9.37 -8.72 -16.33
C VAL A 74 -8.26 -9.63 -16.81
N ILE A 75 -8.21 -10.87 -16.29
CA ILE A 75 -7.22 -11.85 -16.69
C ILE A 75 -7.38 -12.21 -18.16
N ALA A 76 -8.61 -12.44 -18.65
CA ALA A 76 -8.83 -12.75 -20.05
C ALA A 76 -8.34 -11.63 -20.99
N GLN A 77 -8.55 -10.36 -20.64
CA GLN A 77 -8.02 -9.21 -21.39
C GLN A 77 -6.48 -9.20 -21.39
N ALA A 78 -5.87 -9.39 -20.22
CA ALA A 78 -4.41 -9.41 -20.09
C ALA A 78 -3.76 -10.59 -20.84
N GLU A 79 -4.38 -11.78 -20.81
CA GLU A 79 -3.96 -12.95 -21.59
C GLU A 79 -4.11 -12.71 -23.09
N GLN A 80 -5.21 -12.08 -23.52
CA GLN A 80 -5.44 -11.75 -24.93
C GLN A 80 -4.40 -10.77 -25.47
N GLN A 81 -4.03 -9.76 -24.68
CA GLN A 81 -3.08 -8.73 -25.10
C GLN A 81 -1.63 -9.24 -25.06
N SER A 82 -1.29 -10.07 -24.06
CA SER A 82 0.07 -10.62 -23.89
C SER A 82 0.34 -11.90 -24.69
N GLY A 83 -0.70 -12.65 -25.07
CA GLY A 83 -0.58 -13.99 -25.64
C GLY A 83 -0.10 -15.05 -24.65
N ILE A 84 -0.05 -14.74 -23.35
CA ILE A 84 0.47 -15.62 -22.30
C ILE A 84 -0.68 -16.13 -21.44
N LYS A 85 -0.68 -17.44 -21.14
CA LYS A 85 -1.59 -18.02 -20.16
C LYS A 85 -1.14 -17.68 -18.74
N ILE A 86 -2.00 -17.01 -17.98
CA ILE A 86 -1.75 -16.60 -16.60
C ILE A 86 -2.25 -17.70 -15.66
N SER A 87 -1.38 -18.17 -14.78
CA SER A 87 -1.69 -19.20 -13.77
C SER A 87 -1.35 -18.77 -12.34
N GLU A 88 -0.39 -17.87 -12.17
CA GLU A 88 0.04 -17.33 -10.88
C GLU A 88 0.09 -15.81 -10.91
N VAL A 89 -0.30 -15.17 -9.81
CA VAL A 89 -0.39 -13.71 -9.68
C VAL A 89 0.18 -13.22 -8.34
N ASN A 90 0.82 -12.06 -8.35
CA ASN A 90 1.09 -11.26 -7.15
C ASN A 90 -0.12 -10.36 -6.91
N ILE A 91 -0.73 -10.44 -5.72
CA ILE A 91 -1.96 -9.71 -5.42
C ILE A 91 -1.74 -8.63 -4.38
N GLY A 92 -2.44 -7.50 -4.58
CA GLY A 92 -2.54 -6.43 -3.59
C GLY A 92 -3.52 -6.78 -2.48
N ILE A 93 -3.21 -6.34 -1.27
CA ILE A 93 -4.15 -6.22 -0.17
C ILE A 93 -4.03 -4.83 0.45
N ALA A 94 -5.16 -4.15 0.55
CA ALA A 94 -5.34 -2.90 1.26
C ALA A 94 -6.70 -2.91 1.97
N GLY A 95 -6.91 -1.95 2.86
CA GLY A 95 -8.17 -1.77 3.56
C GLY A 95 -8.00 -1.41 5.02
N ASP A 96 -9.09 -0.94 5.61
CA ASP A 96 -9.20 -0.57 7.03
C ASP A 96 -8.95 -1.74 8.01
N HIS A 97 -8.86 -2.96 7.48
CA HIS A 97 -8.54 -4.17 8.21
C HIS A 97 -7.04 -4.42 8.35
N VAL A 98 -6.17 -3.60 7.75
CA VAL A 98 -4.72 -3.67 7.88
C VAL A 98 -4.25 -2.80 9.05
N GLU A 99 -3.36 -3.33 9.89
CA GLU A 99 -2.74 -2.60 11.00
C GLU A 99 -1.25 -2.88 11.03
N SER A 100 -0.49 -1.89 11.50
CA SER A 100 0.94 -1.99 11.69
C SER A 100 1.32 -1.94 13.17
N ILE A 101 2.31 -2.75 13.54
CA ILE A 101 2.79 -2.94 14.91
C ILE A 101 4.31 -2.92 14.89
N GLN A 102 4.93 -2.16 15.80
CA GLN A 102 6.36 -2.22 16.01
C GLN A 102 6.69 -3.35 17.01
N SER A 103 7.67 -4.18 16.69
CA SER A 103 8.15 -5.26 17.54
C SER A 103 9.66 -5.22 17.64
N ARG A 104 10.21 -5.81 18.71
CA ARG A 104 11.64 -5.96 18.92
C ARG A 104 11.96 -7.42 19.20
N GLY A 105 12.86 -8.00 18.41
CA GLY A 105 13.45 -9.31 18.66
C GLY A 105 14.81 -9.18 19.33
N ILE A 106 15.19 -10.16 20.15
CA ILE A 106 16.51 -10.23 20.79
C ILE A 106 16.97 -11.69 20.80
N ILE A 107 18.20 -11.95 20.37
CA ILE A 107 18.85 -13.25 20.46
C ILE A 107 20.28 -13.13 20.97
N THR A 108 20.82 -14.26 21.43
CA THR A 108 22.24 -14.41 21.76
C THR A 108 22.96 -15.19 20.67
N ILE A 109 24.14 -14.72 20.28
CA ILE A 109 25.03 -15.41 19.35
C ILE A 109 25.87 -16.40 20.14
N SER A 110 25.79 -17.67 19.76
CA SER A 110 26.38 -18.78 20.53
C SER A 110 27.45 -19.56 19.74
N ASN A 111 27.88 -19.04 18.59
CA ASN A 111 28.91 -19.68 17.79
C ASN A 111 30.33 -19.34 18.31
N PRO A 112 31.34 -20.19 18.08
CA PRO A 112 32.69 -19.97 18.59
C PRO A 112 33.39 -18.73 18.03
N SER A 113 33.00 -18.27 16.84
CA SER A 113 33.56 -17.07 16.20
C SER A 113 32.91 -15.78 16.69
N THR A 114 31.78 -15.85 17.42
CA THR A 114 30.89 -14.72 17.75
C THR A 114 30.44 -13.90 16.53
N GLU A 115 30.62 -14.45 15.33
CA GLU A 115 30.32 -13.78 14.07
C GLU A 115 28.85 -14.00 13.72
N ILE A 116 28.13 -12.94 13.43
CA ILE A 116 26.70 -12.99 13.13
C ILE A 116 26.51 -13.60 11.74
N SER A 117 25.79 -14.72 11.68
CA SER A 117 25.47 -15.40 10.43
C SER A 117 24.09 -14.99 9.89
N LYS A 118 23.82 -15.29 8.60
CA LYS A 118 22.47 -15.15 8.03
C LYS A 118 21.41 -15.97 8.79
N GLN A 119 21.82 -17.11 9.37
CA GLN A 119 20.93 -17.96 10.17
C GLN A 119 20.56 -17.29 11.50
N ASP A 120 21.48 -16.53 12.09
CA ASP A 120 21.20 -15.74 13.29
C ASP A 120 20.20 -14.62 13.00
N VAL A 121 20.35 -13.92 11.88
CA VAL A 121 19.38 -12.91 11.43
C VAL A 121 18.01 -13.54 11.20
N ALA A 122 17.93 -14.68 10.51
CA ALA A 122 16.66 -15.37 10.29
C ALA A 122 16.00 -15.79 11.62
N ARG A 123 16.78 -16.34 12.56
CA ARG A 123 16.31 -16.70 13.90
C ARG A 123 15.81 -15.48 14.68
N LEU A 124 16.52 -14.37 14.62
CA LEU A 124 16.13 -13.12 15.26
C LEU A 124 14.78 -12.61 14.73
N LEU A 125 14.57 -12.66 13.41
CA LEU A 125 13.32 -12.22 12.80
C LEU A 125 12.16 -13.15 13.16
N GLU A 126 12.39 -14.45 13.28
CA GLU A 126 11.40 -15.39 13.83
C GLU A 126 11.07 -15.08 15.30
N GLU A 127 12.03 -14.68 16.13
CA GLU A 127 11.73 -14.22 17.50
C GLU A 127 10.96 -12.90 17.49
N ALA A 128 11.35 -11.93 16.66
CA ALA A 128 10.67 -10.65 16.54
C ALA A 128 9.21 -10.79 16.05
N ARG A 129 8.92 -11.87 15.33
CA ARG A 129 7.58 -12.24 14.84
C ARG A 129 6.65 -12.79 15.91
N LYS A 130 7.17 -13.26 17.06
CA LYS A 130 6.37 -13.84 18.16
C LYS A 130 5.70 -12.77 19.02
N ILE A 131 4.93 -11.90 18.38
CA ILE A 131 4.05 -10.95 19.05
C ILE A 131 2.68 -11.56 19.29
N ASN A 132 2.02 -11.09 20.36
CA ASN A 132 0.64 -11.48 20.62
C ASN A 132 -0.28 -10.71 19.66
N ILE A 133 -0.67 -11.35 18.57
CA ILE A 133 -1.68 -10.84 17.65
C ILE A 133 -3.06 -11.42 18.00
N PRO A 134 -4.14 -10.65 17.83
CA PRO A 134 -5.50 -11.18 17.91
C PRO A 134 -5.70 -12.42 17.03
N ALA A 135 -6.50 -13.38 17.51
CA ALA A 135 -6.66 -14.69 16.85
C ALA A 135 -7.30 -14.60 15.45
N ASP A 136 -8.02 -13.52 15.17
CA ASP A 136 -8.66 -13.20 13.90
C ASP A 136 -7.73 -12.48 12.91
N ARG A 137 -6.47 -12.23 13.28
CA ARG A 137 -5.47 -11.56 12.44
C ARG A 137 -4.33 -12.49 12.04
N GLU A 138 -3.71 -12.19 10.91
CA GLU A 138 -2.50 -12.85 10.39
C GLU A 138 -1.45 -11.82 9.97
N ILE A 139 -0.18 -12.19 10.11
CA ILE A 139 0.95 -11.36 9.69
C ILE A 139 1.10 -11.43 8.16
N LEU A 140 1.04 -10.28 7.51
CA LEU A 140 1.24 -10.10 6.09
C LEU A 140 2.73 -9.91 5.74
N HIS A 141 3.39 -8.98 6.45
CA HIS A 141 4.80 -8.63 6.22
C HIS A 141 5.53 -8.40 7.53
N VAL A 142 6.81 -8.75 7.55
CA VAL A 142 7.77 -8.41 8.62
C VAL A 142 8.91 -7.66 7.95
N ILE A 143 9.06 -6.38 8.27
CA ILE A 143 10.04 -5.50 7.65
C ILE A 143 11.10 -5.14 8.71
N PRO A 144 12.34 -5.63 8.60
CA PRO A 144 13.43 -5.21 9.48
C PRO A 144 13.70 -3.71 9.30
N GLN A 145 13.87 -2.99 10.41
CA GLN A 145 14.12 -1.54 10.39
C GLN A 145 15.57 -1.19 10.69
N ASP A 146 16.10 -1.74 11.78
CA ASP A 146 17.47 -1.57 12.20
C ASP A 146 17.85 -2.71 13.13
N PHE A 147 19.13 -3.04 13.11
CA PHE A 147 19.74 -4.02 13.99
C PHE A 147 20.56 -3.31 15.07
N VAL A 148 20.65 -3.95 16.23
CA VAL A 148 21.49 -3.52 17.33
C VAL A 148 22.44 -4.67 17.69
N VAL A 149 23.74 -4.42 17.66
CA VAL A 149 24.78 -5.39 18.01
C VAL A 149 25.50 -4.91 19.26
N ASP A 150 25.40 -5.65 20.36
CA ASP A 150 26.02 -5.33 21.66
C ASP A 150 25.76 -3.88 22.15
N GLY A 151 24.60 -3.33 21.82
CA GLY A 151 24.18 -1.97 22.18
C GLY A 151 24.53 -0.88 21.17
N GLN A 152 25.27 -1.21 20.10
CA GLN A 152 25.47 -0.32 18.95
C GLN A 152 24.26 -0.39 18.03
N ASP A 153 23.59 0.73 17.81
CA ASP A 153 22.37 0.88 17.00
C ASP A 153 22.66 1.31 15.56
N CYS A 154 21.60 1.51 14.78
CA CYS A 154 21.63 1.97 13.38
C CYS A 154 22.40 1.04 12.41
N ILE A 155 22.45 -0.27 12.69
CA ILE A 155 23.09 -1.25 11.81
C ILE A 155 22.06 -1.75 10.79
N GLN A 156 22.36 -1.65 9.49
CA GLN A 156 21.48 -2.14 8.43
C GLN A 156 21.70 -3.63 8.11
N ASP A 157 22.96 -4.06 8.01
CA ASP A 157 23.33 -5.47 7.79
C ASP A 157 24.30 -5.92 8.88
N PRO A 158 23.86 -6.76 9.84
CA PRO A 158 24.71 -7.24 10.91
C PRO A 158 25.54 -8.46 10.51
N VAL A 159 25.34 -9.04 9.31
CA VAL A 159 26.03 -10.27 8.90
C VAL A 159 27.54 -10.01 8.76
N GLY A 160 28.34 -10.87 9.39
CA GLY A 160 29.81 -10.74 9.43
C GLY A 160 30.32 -9.83 10.56
N MET A 161 29.44 -9.13 11.28
CA MET A 161 29.84 -8.42 12.51
C MET A 161 30.07 -9.42 13.65
N SER A 162 30.97 -9.09 14.57
CA SER A 162 31.15 -9.85 15.81
C SER A 162 30.27 -9.25 16.91
N GLY A 163 29.53 -10.09 17.61
CA GLY A 163 28.76 -9.67 18.78
C GLY A 163 28.15 -10.82 19.54
N LEU A 164 27.84 -10.59 20.81
CA LEU A 164 27.22 -11.59 21.70
C LEU A 164 25.70 -11.48 21.71
N ARG A 165 25.18 -10.26 21.53
CA ARG A 165 23.76 -9.93 21.58
C ARG A 165 23.37 -9.21 20.30
N LEU A 166 22.37 -9.76 19.62
CA LEU A 166 21.81 -9.21 18.41
C LEU A 166 20.33 -8.91 18.63
N GLU A 167 19.91 -7.71 18.25
CA GLU A 167 18.53 -7.25 18.34
C GLU A 167 18.06 -6.68 17.01
N ALA A 168 16.76 -6.71 16.77
CA ALA A 168 16.16 -6.09 15.60
C ALA A 168 14.86 -5.38 15.99
N ASN A 169 14.72 -4.13 15.53
CA ASN A 169 13.42 -3.49 15.47
C ASN A 169 12.76 -3.89 14.14
N VAL A 170 11.50 -4.32 14.20
CA VAL A 170 10.76 -4.79 13.04
C VAL A 170 9.40 -4.12 12.97
N HIS A 171 9.01 -3.73 11.76
CA HIS A 171 7.68 -3.26 11.44
C HIS A 171 6.85 -4.45 10.94
N ILE A 172 5.86 -4.85 11.73
CA ILE A 172 4.97 -5.96 11.43
C ILE A 172 3.66 -5.42 10.91
N ILE A 173 3.23 -5.91 9.75
CA ILE A 173 1.95 -5.58 9.14
C ILE A 173 1.03 -6.80 9.31
N THR A 174 -0.18 -6.57 9.78
CA THR A 174 -1.19 -7.61 10.01
C THR A 174 -2.49 -7.27 9.31
N GLY A 175 -3.26 -8.28 8.89
CA GLY A 175 -4.59 -8.11 8.33
C GLY A 175 -5.60 -9.08 8.94
N LEU A 176 -6.89 -8.77 8.85
CA LEU A 176 -7.96 -9.71 9.21
C LEU A 176 -7.89 -10.98 8.34
N LYS A 177 -7.89 -12.16 8.97
CA LYS A 177 -7.89 -13.46 8.29
C LYS A 177 -9.07 -13.60 7.33
N THR A 178 -10.24 -13.09 7.70
CA THR A 178 -11.45 -13.17 6.87
C THR A 178 -11.31 -12.37 5.57
N ALA A 179 -10.68 -11.20 5.61
CA ALA A 179 -10.42 -10.38 4.41
C ALA A 179 -9.45 -11.10 3.47
N ILE A 180 -8.34 -11.62 4.01
CA ILE A 180 -7.35 -12.40 3.27
C ILE A 180 -8.01 -13.62 2.61
N GLN A 181 -8.76 -14.42 3.38
CA GLN A 181 -9.44 -15.62 2.89
C GLN A 181 -10.45 -15.32 1.79
N ASN A 182 -11.18 -14.21 1.89
CA ASN A 182 -12.16 -13.81 0.87
C ASN A 182 -11.47 -13.43 -0.45
N ILE A 183 -10.34 -12.72 -0.38
CA ILE A 183 -9.54 -12.42 -1.57
C ILE A 183 -8.98 -13.73 -2.16
N SER A 184 -8.36 -14.59 -1.35
CA SER A 184 -7.84 -15.89 -1.80
C SER A 184 -8.90 -16.73 -2.49
N ARG A 185 -10.11 -16.80 -1.91
CA ARG A 185 -11.23 -17.53 -2.51
C ARG A 185 -11.64 -16.96 -3.86
N CYS A 186 -11.62 -15.65 -4.05
CA CYS A 186 -11.94 -15.04 -5.35
C CYS A 186 -10.89 -15.41 -6.42
N VAL A 187 -9.62 -15.38 -6.05
CA VAL A 187 -8.49 -15.72 -6.94
C VAL A 187 -8.51 -17.21 -7.30
N ASP A 188 -8.71 -18.09 -6.32
CA ASP A 188 -8.82 -19.54 -6.54
C ASP A 188 -10.00 -19.88 -7.47
N ARG A 189 -11.18 -19.28 -7.24
CA ARG A 189 -12.36 -19.46 -8.11
C ARG A 189 -12.17 -18.86 -9.51
N ALA A 190 -11.23 -17.93 -9.67
CA ALA A 190 -10.80 -17.43 -10.97
C ALA A 190 -9.88 -18.41 -11.72
N GLY A 191 -9.41 -19.48 -11.07
CA GLY A 191 -8.50 -20.47 -11.65
C GLY A 191 -7.03 -20.05 -11.58
N LEU A 192 -6.69 -19.18 -10.62
CA LEU A 192 -5.36 -18.61 -10.44
C LEU A 192 -4.78 -19.07 -9.10
N LYS A 193 -3.46 -19.06 -8.98
CA LYS A 193 -2.75 -19.22 -7.71
C LYS A 193 -2.16 -17.90 -7.24
N ILE A 194 -2.20 -17.66 -5.95
CA ILE A 194 -1.52 -16.52 -5.34
C ILE A 194 -0.06 -16.88 -5.13
N ARG A 195 0.83 -16.15 -5.79
CA ARG A 195 2.27 -16.29 -5.58
C ARG A 195 2.73 -15.45 -4.38
N ASN A 196 2.24 -14.23 -4.28
CA ASN A 196 2.51 -13.34 -3.16
C ASN A 196 1.26 -12.51 -2.82
N LEU A 197 1.05 -12.29 -1.54
CA LEU A 197 0.10 -11.32 -1.00
C LEU A 197 0.87 -10.12 -0.49
N VAL A 198 0.59 -8.94 -1.04
CA VAL A 198 1.45 -7.75 -0.90
C VAL A 198 0.61 -6.59 -0.40
N LEU A 199 1.08 -5.91 0.66
CA LEU A 199 0.44 -4.69 1.10
C LEU A 199 0.62 -3.62 0.02
N GLU A 200 -0.49 -3.05 -0.47
CA GLU A 200 -0.50 -2.15 -1.65
C GLU A 200 0.46 -0.97 -1.55
N PRO A 201 0.55 -0.20 -0.44
CA PRO A 201 1.52 0.90 -0.36
C PRO A 201 2.99 0.45 -0.49
N LEU A 202 3.34 -0.81 -0.18
CA LEU A 202 4.68 -1.35 -0.45
C LEU A 202 4.90 -1.60 -1.95
N ALA A 203 3.85 -2.00 -2.66
CA ALA A 203 3.89 -2.18 -4.10
C ALA A 203 3.97 -0.82 -4.79
N SER A 204 3.03 0.08 -4.49
CA SER A 204 2.97 1.42 -5.06
C SER A 204 4.27 2.19 -4.85
N SER A 205 4.93 2.07 -3.69
CA SER A 205 6.20 2.75 -3.41
C SER A 205 7.30 2.35 -4.40
N ARG A 206 7.37 1.07 -4.79
CA ARG A 206 8.36 0.57 -5.75
C ARG A 206 8.13 1.07 -7.17
N ALA A 207 6.90 1.42 -7.50
CA ALA A 207 6.55 1.88 -8.84
C ALA A 207 6.81 3.39 -9.03
N VAL A 208 6.68 4.20 -7.98
CA VAL A 208 6.59 5.67 -8.11
C VAL A 208 7.65 6.46 -7.35
N LEU A 209 8.32 5.87 -6.35
CA LEU A 209 9.34 6.58 -5.58
C LEU A 209 10.73 6.41 -6.19
N ALA A 210 11.49 7.49 -6.21
CA ALA A 210 12.89 7.44 -6.58
C ALA A 210 13.78 7.09 -5.36
N ASN A 211 14.95 6.52 -5.62
CA ASN A 211 15.86 6.05 -4.56
C ASN A 211 16.39 7.19 -3.68
N ASP A 212 16.60 8.37 -4.24
CA ASP A 212 17.00 9.57 -3.51
C ASP A 212 15.90 10.05 -2.55
N GLU A 213 14.64 10.05 -2.98
CA GLU A 213 13.48 10.37 -2.14
C GLU A 213 13.37 9.41 -0.96
N MET A 214 13.51 8.11 -1.23
CA MET A 214 13.48 7.07 -0.21
C MET A 214 14.64 7.18 0.79
N ALA A 215 15.81 7.62 0.33
CA ALA A 215 16.97 7.83 1.18
C ALA A 215 16.77 9.00 2.15
N VAL A 216 16.29 10.15 1.68
CA VAL A 216 16.18 11.38 2.50
C VAL A 216 14.94 11.43 3.39
N GLY A 217 13.90 10.67 3.08
CA GLY A 217 12.65 10.64 3.84
C GLY A 217 11.46 11.17 3.04
N VAL A 218 10.54 10.27 2.68
CA VAL A 218 9.36 10.57 1.84
C VAL A 218 8.12 9.84 2.36
N ALA A 219 6.97 10.49 2.26
CA ALA A 219 5.68 9.83 2.47
C ALA A 219 5.01 9.53 1.13
N LEU A 220 4.67 8.27 0.90
CA LEU A 220 3.76 7.86 -0.16
C LEU A 220 2.32 7.92 0.37
N VAL A 221 1.43 8.51 -0.41
CA VAL A 221 -0.01 8.56 -0.14
C VAL A 221 -0.76 8.09 -1.39
N ASP A 222 -1.29 6.88 -1.36
CA ASP A 222 -2.09 6.29 -2.44
C ASP A 222 -3.58 6.55 -2.17
N ILE A 223 -4.24 7.32 -3.04
CA ILE A 223 -5.65 7.70 -2.90
C ILE A 223 -6.45 6.95 -3.96
N GLY A 224 -6.96 5.79 -3.56
CA GLY A 224 -7.81 4.94 -4.38
C GLY A 224 -9.27 5.40 -4.43
N GLY A 225 -10.15 4.47 -4.83
CA GLY A 225 -11.61 4.70 -4.78
C GLY A 225 -12.18 4.53 -3.37
N GLY A 226 -11.72 3.51 -2.62
CA GLY A 226 -12.28 3.16 -1.31
C GLY A 226 -11.37 3.43 -0.12
N THR A 227 -10.05 3.53 -0.35
CA THR A 227 -9.03 3.63 0.69
C THR A 227 -8.03 4.71 0.37
N THR A 228 -7.44 5.28 1.41
CA THR A 228 -6.21 6.04 1.34
C THR A 228 -5.16 5.32 2.16
N ASP A 229 -4.06 4.98 1.49
CA ASP A 229 -2.98 4.18 2.03
C ASP A 229 -1.73 5.05 2.17
N ILE A 230 -1.06 4.98 3.32
CA ILE A 230 0.10 5.79 3.66
C ILE A 230 1.27 4.87 3.96
N ALA A 231 2.44 5.18 3.39
CA ALA A 231 3.72 4.64 3.82
C ALA A 231 4.75 5.75 4.00
N VAL A 232 5.50 5.70 5.10
CA VAL A 232 6.65 6.58 5.31
C VAL A 232 7.91 5.76 5.11
N ILE A 233 8.80 6.25 4.24
CA ILE A 233 10.07 5.62 3.92
C ILE A 233 11.19 6.58 4.33
N THR A 234 12.20 6.08 5.02
CA THR A 234 13.42 6.84 5.38
C THR A 234 14.60 5.87 5.41
N ASP A 235 15.76 6.29 4.90
CA ASP A 235 16.93 5.42 4.69
C ASP A 235 16.62 4.21 3.80
N SER A 236 15.70 4.36 2.84
CA SER A 236 15.17 3.28 1.99
C SER A 236 14.44 2.16 2.74
N ILE A 237 14.02 2.42 3.98
CA ILE A 237 13.31 1.48 4.84
C ILE A 237 11.92 2.01 5.16
N ILE A 238 10.92 1.15 5.09
CA ILE A 238 9.54 1.50 5.46
C ILE A 238 9.45 1.61 6.98
N ARG A 239 9.24 2.83 7.45
CA ARG A 239 9.22 3.19 8.87
C ARG A 239 7.82 3.10 9.47
N TYR A 240 6.80 3.41 8.66
CA TYR A 240 5.41 3.47 9.10
C TYR A 240 4.45 3.17 7.95
N THR A 241 3.33 2.53 8.26
CA THR A 241 2.21 2.32 7.34
C THR A 241 0.88 2.53 8.04
N SER A 242 -0.09 3.12 7.34
CA SER A 242 -1.46 3.33 7.83
C SER A 242 -2.45 3.32 6.66
N VAL A 243 -3.70 2.92 6.93
CA VAL A 243 -4.77 2.84 5.93
C VAL A 243 -6.09 3.31 6.54
N PHE A 244 -6.85 4.12 5.82
CA PHE A 244 -8.21 4.50 6.24
C PHE A 244 -9.21 4.51 5.07
N GLY A 245 -10.49 4.28 5.41
CA GLY A 245 -11.59 4.05 4.44
C GLY A 245 -12.30 5.31 3.94
N ILE A 246 -11.56 6.38 3.61
CA ILE A 246 -12.07 7.63 3.02
C ILE A 246 -11.18 7.98 1.83
N ALA A 247 -11.76 8.03 0.62
CA ALA A 247 -11.05 8.26 -0.61
C ALA A 247 -11.98 8.79 -1.72
N GLY A 248 -11.74 8.42 -2.99
CA GLY A 248 -12.46 8.95 -4.15
C GLY A 248 -13.98 8.70 -4.18
N ASN A 249 -14.48 7.65 -3.52
CA ASN A 249 -15.92 7.37 -3.48
C ASN A 249 -16.69 8.41 -2.66
N GLN A 250 -16.11 8.93 -1.58
CA GLN A 250 -16.73 10.01 -0.79
C GLN A 250 -16.83 11.29 -1.60
N VAL A 251 -15.81 11.59 -2.41
CA VAL A 251 -15.83 12.71 -3.35
C VAL A 251 -17.00 12.58 -4.34
N THR A 252 -17.22 11.38 -4.87
CA THR A 252 -18.35 11.10 -5.77
C THR A 252 -19.70 11.22 -5.08
N ASN A 253 -19.81 10.76 -3.84
CA ASN A 253 -21.04 10.86 -3.06
C ASN A 253 -21.40 12.33 -2.75
N ASP A 254 -20.41 13.17 -2.46
CA ASP A 254 -20.65 14.60 -2.21
C ASP A 254 -21.15 15.31 -3.48
N LEU A 255 -20.60 14.97 -4.65
CA LEU A 255 -21.14 15.44 -5.94
C LEU A 255 -22.57 14.95 -6.19
N GLN A 256 -22.84 13.68 -5.89
CA GLN A 256 -24.16 13.10 -6.06
C GLN A 256 -25.20 13.89 -5.25
N GLN A 257 -24.89 14.18 -3.99
CA GLN A 257 -25.77 14.93 -3.10
C GLN A 257 -25.86 16.41 -3.48
N GLY A 258 -24.71 17.05 -3.75
CA GLY A 258 -24.63 18.47 -4.07
C GLY A 258 -25.31 18.84 -5.40
N LEU A 259 -25.24 17.96 -6.41
CA LEU A 259 -25.83 18.20 -7.74
C LEU A 259 -27.19 17.52 -7.94
N GLY A 260 -27.61 16.65 -7.02
CA GLY A 260 -28.88 15.93 -7.13
C GLY A 260 -28.95 14.97 -8.32
N ILE A 261 -27.83 14.30 -8.64
CA ILE A 261 -27.69 13.36 -9.77
C ILE A 261 -27.46 11.92 -9.31
N THR A 262 -27.47 10.97 -10.24
CA THR A 262 -27.12 9.56 -9.93
C THR A 262 -25.63 9.40 -9.65
N LEU A 263 -25.24 8.39 -8.88
CA LEU A 263 -23.82 8.08 -8.59
C LEU A 263 -22.97 7.91 -9.87
N ALA A 264 -23.50 7.22 -10.89
CA ALA A 264 -22.81 7.02 -12.17
C ALA A 264 -22.51 8.36 -12.89
N ASN A 265 -23.50 9.26 -12.93
CA ASN A 265 -23.32 10.61 -13.48
C ASN A 265 -22.36 11.45 -12.63
N ALA A 266 -22.40 11.33 -11.30
CA ALA A 266 -21.46 12.03 -10.42
C ALA A 266 -20.01 11.58 -10.68
N GLU A 267 -19.78 10.27 -10.83
CA GLU A 267 -18.44 9.74 -11.14
C GLU A 267 -17.95 10.24 -12.50
N LYS A 268 -18.85 10.28 -13.49
CA LYS A 268 -18.55 10.81 -14.82
C LYS A 268 -18.17 12.29 -14.75
N VAL A 269 -18.97 13.12 -14.07
CA VAL A 269 -18.69 14.56 -13.88
C VAL A 269 -17.38 14.77 -13.15
N LYS A 270 -17.10 13.97 -12.10
CA LYS A 270 -15.83 13.99 -11.36
C LYS A 270 -14.63 13.74 -12.27
N LYS A 271 -14.68 12.68 -13.08
CA LYS A 271 -13.57 12.31 -13.99
C LYS A 271 -13.36 13.34 -15.10
N GLU A 272 -14.43 13.82 -15.71
CA GLU A 272 -14.34 14.72 -16.87
C GLU A 272 -13.95 16.14 -16.44
N ASN A 273 -14.63 16.68 -15.42
CA ASN A 273 -14.58 18.11 -15.07
C ASN A 273 -14.02 18.40 -13.67
N GLY A 274 -13.68 17.37 -12.89
CA GLY A 274 -13.23 17.52 -11.52
C GLY A 274 -11.97 18.39 -11.39
N HIS A 275 -12.01 19.27 -10.40
CA HIS A 275 -10.97 20.22 -10.05
C HIS A 275 -11.07 20.49 -8.54
N THR A 276 -9.94 20.65 -7.85
CA THR A 276 -9.91 20.76 -6.38
C THR A 276 -9.23 22.03 -5.88
N TYR A 277 -8.70 22.85 -6.79
CA TYR A 277 -8.00 24.09 -6.43
C TYR A 277 -8.53 25.29 -7.24
N PRO A 278 -9.48 26.08 -6.70
CA PRO A 278 -10.19 27.13 -7.43
C PRO A 278 -9.27 28.14 -8.13
N ASP A 279 -8.15 28.50 -7.51
CA ASP A 279 -7.22 29.52 -8.02
C ASP A 279 -6.46 29.07 -9.28
N SER A 280 -6.44 27.77 -9.56
CA SER A 280 -5.87 27.23 -10.82
C SER A 280 -6.89 27.11 -11.96
N ILE A 281 -8.13 27.57 -11.77
CA ILE A 281 -9.16 27.61 -12.81
C ILE A 281 -9.03 28.90 -13.60
N ALA A 282 -8.45 28.81 -14.81
CA ALA A 282 -8.26 29.97 -15.70
C ALA A 282 -9.58 30.55 -16.25
N HIS A 283 -10.53 29.69 -16.63
CA HIS A 283 -11.83 30.08 -17.16
C HIS A 283 -12.94 29.35 -16.40
N ASP A 284 -13.91 30.11 -15.88
CA ASP A 284 -15.07 29.54 -15.20
C ASP A 284 -16.12 29.10 -16.23
N GLU A 285 -15.84 27.95 -16.84
CA GLU A 285 -16.69 27.33 -17.86
C GLU A 285 -17.97 26.77 -17.26
N LEU A 286 -19.05 26.78 -18.04
CA LEU A 286 -20.31 26.13 -17.68
C LEU A 286 -20.27 24.65 -18.09
N ILE A 287 -20.71 23.79 -17.17
CA ILE A 287 -20.75 22.35 -17.31
C ILE A 287 -22.21 21.90 -17.29
N MET A 288 -22.57 21.08 -18.27
CA MET A 288 -23.90 20.47 -18.35
C MET A 288 -24.03 19.31 -17.38
N ILE A 289 -24.98 19.41 -16.44
CA ILE A 289 -25.30 18.36 -15.48
C ILE A 289 -26.61 17.65 -15.90
N PRO A 290 -26.58 16.32 -16.06
CA PRO A 290 -27.77 15.57 -16.44
C PRO A 290 -28.83 15.61 -15.33
N GLY A 291 -30.09 15.84 -15.70
CA GLY A 291 -31.19 15.80 -14.74
C GLY A 291 -31.53 14.40 -14.26
N LEU A 292 -32.04 14.29 -13.03
CA LEU A 292 -32.51 13.02 -12.44
C LEU A 292 -33.90 12.66 -12.97
N SER A 293 -34.11 11.39 -13.35
CA SER A 293 -35.44 10.82 -13.68
C SER A 293 -36.25 11.63 -14.71
N GLY A 294 -35.63 12.05 -15.80
CA GLY A 294 -36.31 12.79 -16.88
C GLY A 294 -36.44 14.30 -16.65
N ARG A 295 -35.89 14.83 -15.55
CA ARG A 295 -35.71 16.28 -15.38
C ARG A 295 -34.76 16.83 -16.44
N ARG A 296 -34.96 18.10 -16.81
CA ARG A 296 -34.08 18.78 -17.76
C ARG A 296 -32.66 18.87 -17.20
N PRO A 297 -31.63 18.73 -18.04
CA PRO A 297 -30.27 19.09 -17.67
C PRO A 297 -30.20 20.56 -17.21
N HIS A 298 -29.23 20.86 -16.36
CA HIS A 298 -28.95 22.22 -15.90
C HIS A 298 -27.46 22.51 -15.98
N GLU A 299 -27.09 23.79 -15.98
CA GLU A 299 -25.70 24.24 -16.07
C GLU A 299 -25.19 24.62 -14.68
N ILE A 300 -23.95 24.25 -14.38
CA ILE A 300 -23.20 24.73 -13.21
C ILE A 300 -21.86 25.29 -13.67
N SER A 301 -21.28 26.23 -12.92
CA SER A 301 -19.92 26.68 -13.22
C SER A 301 -18.88 25.69 -12.69
N LYS A 302 -17.72 25.65 -13.34
CA LYS A 302 -16.57 24.81 -12.93
C LYS A 302 -16.06 25.20 -11.54
N LYS A 303 -16.13 26.48 -11.18
CA LYS A 303 -15.82 26.95 -9.82
C LYS A 303 -16.80 26.40 -8.79
N LEU A 304 -18.10 26.36 -9.09
CA LEU A 304 -19.08 25.75 -8.18
C LEU A 304 -18.81 24.25 -8.00
N LEU A 305 -18.49 23.53 -9.08
CA LEU A 305 -18.09 22.13 -9.00
C LEU A 305 -16.86 21.94 -8.09
N CYS A 306 -15.85 22.80 -8.25
CA CYS A 306 -14.65 22.81 -7.43
C CYS A 306 -14.96 23.06 -5.95
N GLN A 307 -15.87 23.98 -5.64
CA GLN A 307 -16.30 24.28 -4.27
C GLN A 307 -17.00 23.09 -3.58
N ILE A 308 -17.63 22.20 -4.33
CA ILE A 308 -18.21 20.96 -3.80
C ILE A 308 -17.11 19.92 -3.53
N LEU A 309 -16.13 19.81 -4.42
CA LEU A 309 -15.07 18.79 -4.38
C LEU A 309 -13.97 19.09 -3.35
N GLN A 310 -13.52 20.34 -3.30
CA GLN A 310 -12.36 20.76 -2.52
C GLN A 310 -12.47 20.40 -1.03
N PRO A 311 -13.59 20.62 -0.31
CA PRO A 311 -13.67 20.32 1.11
C PRO A 311 -13.43 18.84 1.43
N ARG A 312 -13.94 17.92 0.59
CA ARG A 312 -13.73 16.48 0.80
C ARG A 312 -12.28 16.07 0.58
N VAL A 313 -11.67 16.62 -0.47
CA VAL A 313 -10.26 16.30 -0.77
C VAL A 313 -9.34 16.91 0.28
N ALA A 314 -9.65 18.11 0.77
CA ALA A 314 -8.97 18.72 1.91
C ALA A 314 -9.08 17.86 3.18
N GLU A 315 -10.27 17.34 3.50
CA GLU A 315 -10.47 16.43 4.64
C GLU A 315 -9.60 15.17 4.52
N ILE A 316 -9.49 14.57 3.32
CA ILE A 316 -8.59 13.42 3.09
C ILE A 316 -7.15 13.81 3.44
N PHE A 317 -6.67 14.97 2.98
CA PHE A 317 -5.31 15.42 3.29
C PHE A 317 -5.12 15.84 4.75
N GLU A 318 -6.15 16.36 5.42
CA GLU A 318 -6.11 16.61 6.86
C GLU A 318 -5.94 15.30 7.65
N LEU A 319 -6.65 14.24 7.27
CA LEU A 319 -6.49 12.91 7.86
C LEU A 319 -5.08 12.35 7.58
N VAL A 320 -4.57 12.50 6.36
CA VAL A 320 -3.18 12.16 6.04
C VAL A 320 -2.21 12.91 6.95
N LYS A 321 -2.40 14.22 7.14
CA LYS A 321 -1.56 15.04 8.04
C LYS A 321 -1.61 14.53 9.48
N VAL A 322 -2.78 14.14 9.96
CA VAL A 322 -2.96 13.55 11.30
C VAL A 322 -2.17 12.25 11.43
N GLU A 323 -2.27 11.33 10.47
CA GLU A 323 -1.54 10.07 10.48
C GLU A 323 -0.02 10.29 10.39
N LEU A 324 0.45 11.19 9.51
CA LEU A 324 1.86 11.53 9.40
C LEU A 324 2.41 12.15 10.70
N LYS A 325 1.64 13.01 11.38
CA LYS A 325 2.04 13.55 12.69
C LYS A 325 2.05 12.47 13.76
N ALA A 326 1.04 11.59 13.78
CA ALA A 326 0.96 10.47 14.72
C ALA A 326 2.10 9.45 14.52
N SER A 327 2.62 9.33 13.30
CA SER A 327 3.77 8.47 12.99
C SER A 327 5.08 8.95 13.64
N GLY A 328 5.19 10.24 13.97
CA GLY A 328 6.41 10.86 14.46
C GLY A 328 7.39 11.31 13.37
N PHE A 329 7.14 10.97 12.10
CA PHE A 329 8.03 11.27 10.98
C PHE A 329 7.67 12.55 10.21
N TYR A 330 6.54 13.20 10.50
CA TYR A 330 6.12 14.41 9.75
C TYR A 330 7.23 15.46 9.57
N ASN A 331 8.01 15.73 10.63
CA ASN A 331 9.07 16.73 10.57
C ASN A 331 10.33 16.28 9.78
N SER A 332 10.51 14.97 9.56
CA SER A 332 11.63 14.44 8.76
C SER A 332 11.33 14.41 7.26
N LEU A 333 10.08 14.71 6.85
CA LEU A 333 9.66 14.71 5.45
C LEU A 333 9.97 16.02 4.70
N GLY A 334 10.65 16.98 5.33
CA GLY A 334 10.88 18.29 4.70
C GLY A 334 11.68 18.24 3.39
N ALA A 335 12.59 17.27 3.26
CA ALA A 335 13.45 17.14 2.07
C ALA A 335 12.81 16.28 0.96
N GLY A 336 12.26 15.10 1.27
CA GLY A 336 11.63 14.22 0.29
C GLY A 336 10.14 14.49 0.06
N GLY A 337 9.49 15.25 0.94
CA GLY A 337 8.10 15.66 0.80
C GLY A 337 7.10 14.51 0.82
N VAL A 338 6.02 14.70 0.08
CA VAL A 338 4.93 13.73 -0.06
C VAL A 338 4.71 13.42 -1.55
N VAL A 339 4.66 12.14 -1.87
CA VAL A 339 4.31 11.64 -3.20
C VAL A 339 2.89 11.10 -3.15
N ILE A 340 1.96 11.76 -3.84
CA ILE A 340 0.58 11.32 -3.94
C ILE A 340 0.38 10.47 -5.21
N THR A 341 -0.31 9.35 -5.12
CA THR A 341 -0.62 8.48 -6.29
C THR A 341 -2.03 7.90 -6.20
N GLY A 342 -2.38 7.00 -7.12
CA GLY A 342 -3.70 6.37 -7.17
C GLY A 342 -4.69 7.10 -8.09
N GLY A 343 -5.86 6.49 -8.29
CA GLY A 343 -6.83 6.99 -9.27
C GLY A 343 -7.42 8.37 -8.93
N SER A 344 -7.52 8.72 -7.65
CA SER A 344 -8.10 10.00 -7.23
C SER A 344 -7.16 11.18 -7.45
N THR A 345 -5.85 10.94 -7.61
CA THR A 345 -4.88 12.01 -7.88
C THR A 345 -4.93 12.51 -9.33
N LEU A 346 -5.81 11.95 -10.15
CA LEU A 346 -6.16 12.48 -11.47
C LEU A 346 -7.07 13.73 -11.39
N LEU A 347 -7.59 14.08 -10.21
CA LEU A 347 -8.28 15.35 -10.00
C LEU A 347 -7.33 16.53 -10.22
N ARG A 348 -7.76 17.52 -11.00
CA ARG A 348 -6.94 18.67 -11.35
C ARG A 348 -6.73 19.60 -10.15
N GLY A 349 -5.49 20.03 -9.93
CA GLY A 349 -5.11 20.89 -8.81
C GLY A 349 -5.05 20.16 -7.46
N ILE A 350 -5.08 18.82 -7.44
CA ILE A 350 -5.03 18.06 -6.19
C ILE A 350 -3.69 18.18 -5.47
N ASP A 351 -2.60 18.30 -6.23
CA ASP A 351 -1.24 18.55 -5.77
C ASP A 351 -1.12 19.91 -5.07
N HIS A 352 -1.73 20.96 -5.61
CA HIS A 352 -1.74 22.29 -5.02
C HIS A 352 -2.50 22.29 -3.69
N LEU A 353 -3.68 21.68 -3.67
CA LEU A 353 -4.47 21.53 -2.44
C LEU A 353 -3.73 20.68 -1.40
N ALA A 354 -3.10 19.58 -1.82
CA ALA A 354 -2.31 18.73 -0.94
C ALA A 354 -1.16 19.52 -0.32
N GLN A 355 -0.42 20.30 -1.11
CA GLN A 355 0.69 21.11 -0.62
C GLN A 355 0.25 22.17 0.39
N GLU A 356 -0.90 22.82 0.15
CA GLU A 356 -1.47 23.81 1.08
C GLU A 356 -1.86 23.16 2.42
N VAL A 357 -2.59 22.03 2.37
CA VAL A 357 -3.07 21.36 3.58
C VAL A 357 -1.94 20.69 4.35
N LEU A 358 -1.05 19.99 3.65
CA LEU A 358 0.04 19.21 4.25
C LEU A 358 1.21 20.08 4.69
N GLU A 359 1.37 21.30 4.16
CA GLU A 359 2.51 22.19 4.43
C GLU A 359 3.88 21.52 4.18
N LEU A 360 3.93 20.64 3.17
CA LEU A 360 5.10 19.91 2.71
C LEU A 360 5.16 19.95 1.18
N PRO A 361 6.35 19.83 0.55
CA PRO A 361 6.43 19.67 -0.90
C PRO A 361 5.62 18.45 -1.34
N VAL A 362 4.81 18.60 -2.40
CA VAL A 362 4.00 17.51 -2.95
C VAL A 362 4.29 17.31 -4.42
N LYS A 363 4.40 16.05 -4.86
CA LYS A 363 4.36 15.68 -6.28
C LYS A 363 3.39 14.53 -6.53
N ILE A 364 2.93 14.41 -7.77
CA ILE A 364 2.16 13.24 -8.22
C ILE A 364 3.14 12.14 -8.63
N GLY A 365 3.03 10.98 -7.99
CA GLY A 365 3.77 9.77 -8.33
C GLY A 365 3.14 9.06 -9.51
N ILE A 366 3.89 8.99 -10.61
CA ILE A 366 3.51 8.26 -11.83
C ILE A 366 4.51 7.11 -11.99
N PRO A 367 4.06 5.88 -12.30
CA PRO A 367 4.96 4.79 -12.62
C PRO A 367 5.92 5.20 -13.74
N SER A 368 7.21 5.29 -13.43
CA SER A 368 8.24 5.82 -14.33
C SER A 368 9.58 5.12 -14.08
N GLY A 369 10.50 5.19 -15.05
CA GLY A 369 11.81 4.52 -14.96
C GLY A 369 11.89 3.16 -15.66
N PHE A 370 10.91 2.79 -16.47
CA PHE A 370 10.95 1.62 -17.35
C PHE A 370 11.33 2.05 -18.76
N THR A 371 12.02 1.20 -19.52
CA THR A 371 12.08 1.43 -20.97
C THR A 371 10.71 1.14 -21.57
N TYR A 372 10.20 2.12 -22.30
CA TYR A 372 8.89 2.08 -22.94
C TYR A 372 8.89 1.15 -24.16
N GLU A 373 9.08 -0.14 -23.93
CA GLU A 373 8.78 -1.18 -24.91
C GLU A 373 7.38 -1.76 -24.65
N GLY A 374 6.60 -1.96 -25.71
CA GLY A 374 5.23 -2.46 -25.61
C GLY A 374 4.26 -1.40 -25.10
N LEU A 375 3.50 -1.73 -24.04
CA LEU A 375 2.37 -0.93 -23.55
C LEU A 375 2.76 0.10 -22.47
N GLY A 376 4.05 0.41 -22.32
CA GLY A 376 4.56 1.34 -21.31
C GLY A 376 3.80 2.68 -21.22
N PRO A 377 3.50 3.37 -22.35
CA PRO A 377 2.76 4.64 -22.30
C PRO A 377 1.34 4.54 -21.73
N GLU A 378 0.68 3.37 -21.80
CA GLU A 378 -0.67 3.19 -21.25
C GLU A 378 -0.67 3.15 -19.71
N ILE A 379 0.46 2.79 -19.10
CA ILE A 379 0.61 2.66 -17.65
C ILE A 379 1.26 3.88 -16.98
N GLU A 380 1.62 4.91 -17.75
CA GLU A 380 2.08 6.22 -17.25
C GLU A 380 0.93 7.03 -16.64
N ASN A 381 0.26 6.42 -15.66
CA ASN A 381 -0.87 7.01 -14.98
C ASN A 381 -0.84 6.55 -13.51
N PRO A 382 -1.00 7.46 -12.53
CA PRO A 382 -1.05 7.13 -11.10
C PRO A 382 -1.99 5.97 -10.75
N MET A 383 -3.06 5.77 -11.54
CA MET A 383 -4.00 4.67 -11.35
C MET A 383 -3.42 3.25 -11.55
N PHE A 384 -2.18 3.13 -12.04
CA PHE A 384 -1.50 1.85 -12.25
C PHE A 384 -0.35 1.61 -11.27
N ALA A 385 -0.07 2.53 -10.33
CA ALA A 385 1.04 2.42 -9.39
C ALA A 385 1.08 1.07 -8.66
N THR A 386 -0.05 0.67 -8.07
CA THR A 386 -0.17 -0.62 -7.37
C THR A 386 0.09 -1.80 -8.31
N ALA A 387 -0.58 -1.84 -9.46
CA ALA A 387 -0.45 -2.95 -10.42
C ALA A 387 0.98 -3.11 -10.96
N VAL A 388 1.65 -2.00 -11.27
CA VAL A 388 3.07 -1.98 -11.68
C VAL A 388 3.96 -2.46 -10.54
N GLY A 389 3.75 -1.94 -9.32
CA GLY A 389 4.49 -2.34 -8.13
C GLY A 389 4.35 -3.82 -7.79
N LEU A 390 3.15 -4.39 -8.00
CA LEU A 390 2.87 -5.82 -7.82
C LEU A 390 3.54 -6.67 -8.90
N ALA A 391 3.58 -6.20 -10.14
CA ALA A 391 4.31 -6.88 -11.22
C ALA A 391 5.83 -6.89 -10.94
N LEU A 392 6.35 -5.83 -10.31
CA LEU A 392 7.76 -5.71 -9.87
C LEU A 392 8.07 -6.51 -8.59
N TRP A 393 7.05 -6.98 -7.88
CA TRP A 393 7.23 -7.55 -6.55
C TRP A 393 8.09 -8.82 -6.56
N LYS A 394 9.16 -8.82 -5.74
CA LYS A 394 10.14 -9.92 -5.61
C LYS A 394 10.80 -10.34 -6.94
N MET A 395 10.98 -9.39 -7.85
CA MET A 395 11.89 -9.56 -8.97
C MET A 395 13.35 -9.51 -8.52
N GLU A 396 13.64 -8.73 -7.47
CA GLU A 396 14.91 -8.71 -6.76
C GLU A 396 14.77 -9.53 -5.46
N GLU A 397 15.69 -10.46 -5.23
CA GLU A 397 15.77 -11.32 -4.04
C GLU A 397 16.25 -10.52 -2.80
N ALA A 398 15.51 -9.48 -2.41
CA ALA A 398 15.63 -8.96 -1.04
C ALA A 398 14.83 -9.89 -0.10
N PRO A 399 15.39 -10.31 1.05
CA PRO A 399 14.70 -11.21 1.97
C PRO A 399 13.57 -10.46 2.69
N VAL A 400 12.42 -10.35 2.04
CA VAL A 400 11.14 -10.16 2.76
C VAL A 400 10.67 -11.57 3.13
N TYR A 401 10.81 -11.92 4.40
CA TYR A 401 10.37 -13.19 4.96
C TYR A 401 8.84 -13.25 4.91
N THR A 402 8.30 -13.81 3.83
CA THR A 402 6.88 -14.14 3.71
C THR A 402 6.65 -15.60 4.10
N ASN A 403 5.46 -15.91 4.60
CA ASN A 403 5.01 -17.27 4.88
C ASN A 403 5.17 -18.18 3.65
N GLU A 404 6.19 -19.03 3.64
CA GLU A 404 6.07 -20.32 2.95
C GLU A 404 5.21 -21.21 3.83
N GLN A 405 4.04 -21.61 3.33
CA GLN A 405 3.16 -22.55 3.98
C GLN A 405 3.90 -23.88 4.16
N LYS A 406 4.33 -24.18 5.39
CA LYS A 406 4.66 -25.56 5.77
C LYS A 406 3.35 -26.34 5.81
N SER A 407 3.12 -27.15 4.78
CA SER A 407 2.09 -28.17 4.76
C SER A 407 2.19 -29.07 5.99
N GLU A 408 1.06 -29.28 6.64
CA GLU A 408 0.84 -30.08 7.83
C GLU A 408 1.41 -31.51 7.68
N THR A 409 2.46 -31.84 8.41
CA THR A 409 2.76 -33.25 8.76
C THR A 409 3.61 -33.34 10.02
N GLU A 410 3.22 -32.71 11.13
CA GLU A 410 3.86 -32.97 12.43
C GLU A 410 2.97 -32.56 13.62
N VAL A 411 1.75 -33.10 13.69
CA VAL A 411 0.91 -33.07 14.89
C VAL A 411 0.58 -34.50 15.32
N THR A 412 1.59 -35.22 15.76
CA THR A 412 1.42 -36.32 16.73
C THR A 412 2.71 -36.43 17.52
N LYS A 413 2.62 -36.28 18.85
CA LYS A 413 3.68 -36.32 19.88
C LYS A 413 4.10 -34.95 20.42
N LYS A 414 3.22 -34.33 21.21
CA LYS A 414 3.59 -33.51 22.38
C LYS A 414 2.37 -33.25 23.27
N GLU A 415 1.62 -34.30 23.57
CA GLU A 415 0.82 -34.38 24.79
C GLU A 415 1.53 -35.40 25.69
N GLU A 416 2.45 -34.91 26.51
CA GLU A 416 2.93 -35.52 27.75
C GLU A 416 4.16 -34.71 28.16
N VAL A 417 3.94 -33.72 29.02
CA VAL A 417 4.71 -33.38 30.23
C VAL A 417 4.15 -32.03 30.72
N LYS A 418 3.03 -32.11 31.46
CA LYS A 418 2.68 -31.13 32.50
C LYS A 418 2.92 -31.82 33.83
N ALA A 419 3.91 -31.38 34.60
CA ALA A 419 3.87 -31.34 36.07
C ALA A 419 5.20 -30.85 36.66
N ARG A 420 5.09 -29.95 37.66
CA ARG A 420 6.13 -29.42 38.57
C ARG A 420 7.04 -28.36 37.92
N VAL A 421 7.16 -27.14 38.43
CA VAL A 421 7.38 -26.73 39.83
C VAL A 421 6.76 -25.34 40.09
N GLU A 422 6.11 -25.18 41.24
CA GLU A 422 5.70 -23.90 41.81
C GLU A 422 6.87 -23.17 42.51
N ASP A 423 6.69 -21.86 42.60
CA ASP A 423 7.14 -20.97 43.68
C ASP A 423 8.46 -20.20 43.48
N ARG A 424 8.32 -18.91 43.10
CA ARG A 424 9.16 -17.77 43.54
C ARG A 424 8.52 -16.42 43.18
N PRO A 425 8.77 -15.36 43.96
CA PRO A 425 7.90 -14.17 44.04
C PRO A 425 8.10 -13.20 42.86
N ARG A 426 7.01 -12.49 42.51
CA ARG A 426 6.99 -11.41 41.52
C ARG A 426 7.71 -10.16 42.07
N PRO A 427 8.59 -9.50 41.30
CA PRO A 427 8.91 -8.11 41.56
C PRO A 427 7.79 -7.22 41.02
N VAL A 428 7.28 -6.35 41.88
CA VAL A 428 6.44 -5.21 41.52
C VAL A 428 7.37 -4.13 40.96
N PHE A 429 7.25 -3.83 39.67
CA PHE A 429 7.65 -2.53 39.12
C PHE A 429 6.45 -1.99 38.36
N GLY A 430 5.93 -0.86 38.83
CA GLY A 430 4.81 -0.15 38.22
C GLY A 430 5.29 0.65 37.00
N ASP A 431 4.49 0.63 35.95
CA ASP A 431 4.67 1.50 34.79
C ASP A 431 3.57 2.58 34.77
N GLU A 432 3.91 3.77 35.26
CA GLU A 432 3.13 5.01 35.09
C GLU A 432 3.10 5.55 33.64
N LYS A 433 3.49 4.73 32.65
CA LYS A 433 3.60 5.16 31.23
C LYS A 433 2.48 4.67 30.31
N GLU A 434 1.66 3.70 30.71
CA GLU A 434 0.51 3.26 29.91
C GLU A 434 -0.76 4.09 30.13
N ALA A 435 -0.96 4.64 31.33
CA ALA A 435 -2.11 5.51 31.62
C ALA A 435 -2.07 6.80 30.78
N LYS A 436 -0.89 7.41 30.64
CA LYS A 436 -0.70 8.68 29.90
C LYS A 436 -0.95 8.59 28.40
N LYS A 437 -0.76 7.42 27.76
CA LYS A 437 -1.05 7.21 26.32
C LYS A 437 -2.55 6.99 26.05
N SER A 438 -3.29 6.45 27.01
CA SER A 438 -4.74 6.27 26.89
C SER A 438 -5.50 7.60 27.07
N GLU A 439 -5.03 8.46 27.99
CA GLU A 439 -5.61 9.78 28.25
C GLU A 439 -5.39 10.74 27.07
N THR A 440 -4.21 10.73 26.43
CA THR A 440 -3.94 11.58 25.26
C THR A 440 -4.77 11.18 24.03
N LYS A 441 -5.07 9.89 23.82
CA LYS A 441 -5.99 9.45 22.75
C LYS A 441 -7.45 9.84 23.02
N LEU A 442 -7.86 9.87 24.28
CA LEU A 442 -9.23 10.27 24.67
C LEU A 442 -9.43 11.79 24.54
N GLU A 443 -8.42 12.59 24.89
CA GLU A 443 -8.42 14.05 24.72
C GLU A 443 -8.37 14.46 23.24
N ALA A 444 -7.58 13.77 22.41
CA ALA A 444 -7.56 14.00 20.97
C ALA A 444 -8.93 13.75 20.32
N LYS A 445 -9.62 12.66 20.70
CA LYS A 445 -10.99 12.36 20.23
C LYS A 445 -12.01 13.40 20.67
N LYS A 446 -11.91 13.92 21.90
CA LYS A 446 -12.79 15.00 22.40
C LYS A 446 -12.55 16.32 21.66
N ASN A 447 -11.31 16.64 21.32
CA ASN A 447 -10.97 17.86 20.57
C ASN A 447 -11.50 17.80 19.13
N ILE A 448 -11.38 16.66 18.46
CA ILE A 448 -11.94 16.45 17.11
C ILE A 448 -13.48 16.57 17.14
N SER A 449 -14.14 15.96 18.12
CA SER A 449 -15.60 16.07 18.28
C SER A 449 -16.07 17.51 18.50
N ASN A 450 -15.29 18.33 19.21
CA ASN A 450 -15.63 19.74 19.46
C ASN A 450 -15.41 20.63 18.22
N ILE A 451 -14.40 20.33 17.41
CA ILE A 451 -14.13 21.04 16.14
C ILE A 451 -15.24 20.73 15.13
N LEU A 452 -15.61 19.45 14.97
CA LEU A 452 -16.71 19.05 14.09
C LEU A 452 -18.05 19.69 14.50
N LYS A 453 -18.31 19.81 15.80
CA LYS A 453 -19.51 20.48 16.30
C LYS A 453 -19.53 21.97 15.95
N LYS A 454 -18.41 22.68 16.11
CA LYS A 454 -18.29 24.11 15.72
C LYS A 454 -18.46 24.34 14.22
N ILE A 455 -17.97 23.42 13.38
CA ILE A 455 -18.16 23.49 11.92
C ILE A 455 -19.64 23.25 11.57
N THR A 456 -20.26 22.25 12.19
CA THR A 456 -21.68 21.93 11.98
C THR A 456 -22.59 23.07 12.42
N ASP A 457 -22.26 23.76 13.50
CA ASP A 457 -23.02 24.91 13.99
C ASP A 457 -22.87 26.13 13.07
N LYS A 458 -21.66 26.40 12.54
CA LYS A 458 -21.45 27.44 11.52
C LYS A 458 -22.17 27.18 10.20
N LEU A 459 -22.30 25.92 9.79
CA LEU A 459 -23.02 25.54 8.58
C LEU A 459 -24.54 25.61 8.72
N LYS A 460 -25.07 25.72 9.93
CA LYS A 460 -26.51 25.93 10.18
C LYS A 460 -26.91 27.42 10.23
N GLU A 461 -25.93 28.32 10.32
CA GLU A 461 -26.13 29.77 10.34
C GLU A 461 -25.96 30.41 8.94
N LEU A 462 -25.57 29.62 7.94
CA LEU A 462 -25.55 29.94 6.51
C LEU A 462 -26.74 29.25 5.83
#